data_AF-A0AA41S6Z0-F1
#
_entry.id   AF-A0AA41S6Z0-F1
#
_cell.length_a   1.000
_cell.length_b   1.000
_cell.length_c   1.000
_cell.angle_alpha   90.00
_cell.angle_beta   90.00
_cell.angle_gamma   90.00
#
_symmetry.space_group_name_H-M   'P 1'
#
loop_
_entity.id
_entity.type
_entity.pdbx_description
1 polymer ?
#
loop_
_entity_poly.entity_id
_entity_poly.type
_entity_poly.pdbx_seq_one_letter_code
_entity_poly.pdbx_strand_id
1 'polypeptide(L)'
;MLFDKFLFPLPSSILMASISAINLVSAVIAGISESKGNNMPYSKFWKTNSDQKSGKESVLLSNRIGMLILYTPALLASAISLWVYPNPDFRFLLVNSALALHFFKRDFE
;
A
#
# COMPACT_ATOMS: atom_id res chain seq x y z
N MET A 1 2.70 3.12 -29.87
CA MET A 1 2.67 1.73 -30.40
C MET A 1 3.72 0.80 -29.77
N LEU A 2 5.03 1.13 -29.77
CA LEU A 2 6.06 0.27 -29.12
C LEU A 2 6.20 0.57 -27.61
N PHE A 3 6.10 1.85 -27.23
CA PHE A 3 6.07 2.32 -25.84
C PHE A 3 4.89 1.74 -25.04
N ASP A 4 3.69 1.74 -25.61
CA ASP A 4 2.48 1.22 -24.96
C ASP A 4 2.56 -0.30 -24.72
N LYS A 5 3.17 -1.05 -25.64
CA LYS A 5 3.38 -2.51 -25.49
C LYS A 5 4.38 -2.85 -24.39
N PHE A 6 5.32 -1.96 -24.11
CA PHE A 6 6.31 -2.13 -23.05
C PHE A 6 5.73 -1.78 -21.68
N LEU A 7 4.96 -0.68 -21.59
CA LEU A 7 4.34 -0.22 -20.33
C LEU A 7 3.09 -1.01 -19.95
N PHE A 8 2.30 -1.43 -20.94
CA PHE A 8 1.05 -2.16 -20.76
C PHE A 8 1.09 -3.50 -21.50
N PRO A 9 1.99 -4.43 -21.10
CA PRO A 9 1.95 -5.78 -21.62
C PRO A 9 0.63 -6.43 -21.18
N LEU A 10 0.11 -7.38 -21.98
CA LEU A 10 -1.02 -8.18 -21.52
C LEU A 10 -0.63 -8.85 -20.18
N PRO A 11 -1.44 -8.70 -19.13
CA PRO A 11 -1.09 -9.26 -17.83
C PRO A 11 -0.90 -10.76 -17.98
N SER A 12 0.28 -11.26 -17.63
CA SER A 12 0.49 -12.70 -17.62
C SER A 12 -0.40 -13.30 -16.54
N SER A 13 -1.23 -14.27 -16.94
CA SER A 13 -2.21 -14.92 -16.06
C SER A 13 -1.56 -15.48 -14.79
N ILE A 14 -0.31 -15.93 -14.88
CA ILE A 14 0.49 -16.45 -13.78
C ILE A 14 0.80 -15.35 -12.76
N LEU A 15 1.32 -14.18 -13.18
CA LEU A 15 1.65 -13.11 -12.23
C LEU A 15 0.42 -12.60 -11.50
N MET A 16 -0.70 -12.45 -12.21
CA MET A 16 -1.95 -12.00 -11.61
C MET A 16 -2.50 -13.03 -10.60
N ALA A 17 -2.42 -14.33 -10.93
CA ALA A 17 -2.80 -15.40 -10.02
C ALA A 17 -1.88 -15.45 -8.78
N SER A 18 -0.57 -15.31 -8.95
CA SER A 18 0.40 -15.30 -7.85
C SER A 18 0.17 -14.13 -6.91
N ILE A 19 0.01 -12.91 -7.43
CA ILE A 19 -0.25 -11.72 -6.60
C ILE A 19 -1.56 -11.88 -5.84
N SER A 20 -2.61 -12.41 -6.49
CA SER A 20 -3.90 -12.66 -5.84
C SER A 20 -3.80 -13.68 -4.72
N ALA A 21 -3.07 -14.78 -4.95
CA ALA A 21 -2.84 -15.82 -3.94
C ALA A 21 -2.03 -15.29 -2.74
N ILE A 22 -0.99 -14.50 -2.98
CA ILE A 22 -0.18 -13.87 -1.93
C ILE A 22 -1.07 -12.96 -1.08
N ASN A 23 -1.86 -12.08 -1.69
CA ASN A 23 -2.73 -11.17 -0.96
C ASN A 23 -3.78 -11.92 -0.12
N LEU A 24 -4.37 -12.99 -0.65
CA LEU A 24 -5.32 -13.82 0.08
C LEU A 24 -4.67 -14.46 1.31
N VAL A 25 -3.50 -15.09 1.13
CA VAL A 25 -2.76 -15.73 2.22
C VAL A 25 -2.35 -14.70 3.28
N SER A 26 -1.84 -13.54 2.86
CA SER A 26 -1.48 -12.45 3.77
C SER A 26 -2.69 -11.95 4.57
N ALA A 27 -3.86 -11.79 3.94
CA ALA A 27 -5.08 -11.36 4.61
C ALA A 27 -5.57 -12.40 5.63
N VAL A 28 -5.52 -13.69 5.29
CA VAL A 28 -5.89 -14.78 6.22
C VAL A 28 -4.94 -14.82 7.43
N ILE A 29 -3.63 -14.71 7.20
CA ILE A 29 -2.65 -14.70 8.28
C ILE A 29 -2.88 -13.48 9.20
N ALA A 30 -3.11 -12.30 8.62
CA ALA A 30 -3.41 -11.09 9.38
C ALA A 30 -4.69 -11.25 10.22
N GLY A 31 -5.78 -11.76 9.63
CA GLY A 31 -7.04 -11.99 10.33
C GLY A 31 -6.93 -13.03 11.47
N ILE A 32 -6.17 -14.12 11.26
CA ILE A 32 -5.90 -15.09 12.33
C ILE A 32 -5.06 -14.45 13.45
N SER A 33 -4.08 -13.61 13.10
CA SER A 33 -3.25 -12.90 14.08
C SER A 33 -4.08 -11.95 14.95
N GLU A 34 -5.00 -11.20 14.35
CA GLU A 34 -5.93 -10.30 15.05
C GLU A 34 -6.89 -11.08 15.95
N SER A 35 -7.46 -12.19 15.47
CA SER A 35 -8.34 -13.07 16.26
C SER A 35 -7.63 -13.67 17.50
N LYS A 36 -6.32 -13.96 17.38
CA LYS A 36 -5.48 -14.42 18.49
C LYS A 36 -5.01 -13.30 19.43
N GLY A 37 -5.39 -12.04 19.17
CA GLY A 37 -4.97 -10.87 19.96
C GLY A 37 -3.57 -10.36 19.66
N ASN A 38 -2.86 -10.93 18.68
CA ASN A 38 -1.58 -10.42 18.19
C ASN A 38 -1.83 -9.35 17.12
N ASN A 39 -2.33 -8.19 17.58
CA ASN A 39 -2.72 -7.07 16.72
C ASN A 39 -1.51 -6.39 16.08
N MET A 40 -1.72 -5.74 14.94
CA MET A 40 -0.71 -4.87 14.36
C MET A 40 -0.25 -3.83 15.41
N PRO A 41 1.05 -3.56 15.51
CA PRO A 41 1.62 -2.65 16.50
C PRO A 41 1.22 -1.21 16.20
N TYR A 42 -0.01 -0.86 16.53
CA TYR A 42 -0.46 0.51 16.52
C TYR A 42 0.17 1.24 17.71
N SER A 43 0.55 2.49 17.53
CA SER A 43 1.27 3.28 18.55
C SER A 43 0.57 3.32 19.92
N LYS A 44 -0.77 3.17 19.96
CA LYS A 44 -1.54 3.07 21.21
C LYS A 44 -1.45 1.71 21.91
N PHE A 45 -1.26 0.62 21.17
CA PHE A 45 -1.21 -0.75 21.70
C PHE A 45 0.22 -1.28 21.86
N TRP A 46 1.24 -0.50 21.50
CA TRP A 46 2.64 -0.89 21.67
C TRP A 46 3.02 -1.11 23.15
N LYS A 47 2.53 -0.25 24.04
CA LYS A 47 2.85 -0.32 25.48
C LYS A 47 2.25 -1.54 26.20
N THR A 48 1.23 -2.19 25.64
CA THR A 48 0.60 -3.36 26.28
C THR A 48 1.27 -4.68 25.89
N ASN A 49 2.15 -4.66 24.87
CA ASN A 49 2.84 -5.86 24.36
C ASN A 49 4.35 -5.84 24.68
N SER A 50 4.89 -4.70 25.16
CA SER A 50 6.28 -4.55 25.55
C SER A 50 6.67 -5.41 26.75
N ASP A 51 5.71 -5.80 27.58
CA ASP A 51 5.97 -6.62 28.77
C ASP A 51 6.12 -8.12 28.46
N GLN A 52 5.77 -8.57 27.23
CA GLN A 52 5.69 -10.01 26.91
C GLN A 52 6.68 -10.53 25.86
N LYS A 53 7.44 -9.70 25.14
CA LYS A 53 8.37 -10.22 24.11
C LYS A 53 9.78 -9.63 24.16
N SER A 54 10.65 -10.43 24.77
CA SER A 54 12.11 -10.53 24.62
C SER A 54 12.73 -9.82 23.41
N GLY A 55 13.70 -8.94 23.67
CA GLY A 55 15.02 -8.92 23.03
C GLY A 55 15.14 -8.67 21.52
N LYS A 56 14.07 -8.33 20.80
CA LYS A 56 14.17 -7.89 19.40
C LYS A 56 14.23 -6.37 19.36
N GLU A 57 15.38 -5.84 18.98
CA GLU A 57 15.56 -4.42 18.67
C GLU A 57 14.58 -4.03 17.54
N SER A 58 13.44 -3.48 17.91
CA SER A 58 12.52 -2.89 16.95
C SER A 58 13.07 -1.53 16.53
N VAL A 59 13.35 -1.35 15.24
CA VAL A 59 13.73 -0.04 14.70
C VAL A 59 12.54 0.91 14.88
N LEU A 60 12.68 1.83 15.83
CA LEU A 60 11.69 2.87 16.08
C LEU A 60 11.84 3.96 15.03
N LEU A 61 10.96 3.93 14.04
CA LEU A 61 10.86 4.99 13.04
C LEU A 61 9.96 6.11 13.58
N SER A 62 10.33 7.37 13.32
CA SER A 62 9.43 8.50 13.57
C SER A 62 8.12 8.29 12.82
N ASN A 63 6.99 8.46 13.50
CA ASN A 63 5.66 8.28 12.92
C ASN A 63 5.48 9.10 11.63
N ARG A 64 6.01 10.33 11.59
CA ARG A 64 5.94 11.19 10.39
C ARG A 64 6.70 10.58 9.20
N ILE A 65 7.87 10.01 9.45
CA ILE A 65 8.69 9.39 8.39
C ILE A 65 8.04 8.08 7.94
N GLY A 66 7.51 7.28 8.87
CA GLY A 66 6.80 6.04 8.53
C GLY A 66 5.57 6.28 7.67
N MET A 67 4.80 7.35 7.97
CA MET A 67 3.68 7.77 7.14
C MET A 67 4.17 8.13 5.73
N LEU A 68 5.16 9.01 5.59
CA LEU A 68 5.66 9.40 4.27
C LEU A 68 6.17 8.20 3.46
N ILE A 69 6.94 7.28 4.07
CA ILE A 69 7.43 6.08 3.37
C ILE A 69 6.27 5.21 2.87
N LEU A 70 5.20 5.07 3.64
CA LEU A 70 4.07 4.21 3.29
C LEU A 70 3.13 4.83 2.26
N TYR A 71 2.85 6.13 2.35
CA TYR A 71 1.83 6.81 1.54
C TYR A 71 2.40 7.50 0.28
N THR A 72 3.65 7.98 0.31
CA THR A 72 4.28 8.64 -0.85
C THR A 72 4.30 7.77 -2.11
N PRO A 73 4.58 6.44 -2.05
CA PRO A 73 4.50 5.59 -3.24
C PRO A 73 3.11 5.57 -3.88
N ALA A 74 2.04 5.63 -3.07
CA ALA A 74 0.66 5.65 -3.56
C ALA A 74 0.28 7.00 -4.19
N LEU A 75 0.72 8.12 -3.60
CA LEU A 75 0.61 9.45 -4.21
C LEU A 75 1.32 9.50 -5.56
N LEU A 76 2.58 9.04 -5.61
CA LEU A 76 3.39 9.05 -6.80
C LEU A 76 2.79 8.18 -7.90
N ALA A 77 2.34 6.96 -7.57
CA ALA A 77 1.68 6.08 -8.52
C ALA A 77 0.41 6.70 -9.12
N SER A 78 -0.41 7.38 -8.29
CA SER A 78 -1.63 8.05 -8.74
C SER A 78 -1.32 9.23 -9.67
N ALA A 79 -0.30 10.04 -9.33
CA ALA A 79 0.13 11.17 -10.15
C ALA A 79 0.71 10.71 -11.50
N ILE A 80 1.55 9.67 -11.50
CA ILE A 80 2.11 9.07 -12.72
C ILE A 80 0.99 8.50 -13.60
N SER A 81 -0.03 7.88 -13.01
CA SER A 81 -1.15 7.28 -13.73
C SER A 81 -1.95 8.30 -14.56
N LEU A 82 -2.05 9.56 -14.11
CA LEU A 82 -2.68 10.64 -14.87
C LEU A 82 -1.90 11.03 -16.14
N TRP A 83 -0.58 10.80 -16.16
CA TRP A 83 0.28 11.16 -17.27
C TRP A 83 0.56 10.01 -18.24
N VAL A 84 0.71 8.79 -17.72
CA VAL A 84 1.24 7.64 -18.47
C VAL A 84 0.17 6.92 -19.31
N TYR A 85 -1.12 7.03 -18.97
CA TYR A 85 -2.17 6.26 -19.65
C TYR A 85 -2.63 6.93 -20.96
N PRO A 86 -2.52 6.26 -22.13
CA PRO A 86 -3.01 6.81 -23.39
C PRO A 86 -4.54 6.73 -23.47
N ASN A 87 -5.21 7.87 -23.69
CA ASN A 87 -6.67 8.02 -23.79
C ASN A 87 -7.46 7.51 -22.57
N PRO A 88 -7.29 8.14 -21.39
CA PRO A 88 -8.04 7.75 -20.20
C PRO A 88 -9.52 8.14 -20.31
N ASP A 89 -10.41 7.21 -19.96
CA ASP A 89 -11.83 7.49 -19.80
C ASP A 89 -12.06 8.53 -18.69
N PHE A 90 -13.15 9.32 -18.77
CA PHE A 90 -13.49 10.31 -17.75
C PHE A 90 -13.60 9.70 -16.34
N ARG A 91 -14.11 8.47 -16.23
CA ARG A 91 -14.22 7.73 -14.96
C ARG A 91 -12.85 7.43 -14.36
N PHE A 92 -11.88 7.08 -15.20
CA PHE A 92 -10.50 6.81 -14.78
C PHE A 92 -9.82 8.07 -14.28
N LEU A 93 -9.97 9.18 -15.00
CA LEU A 93 -9.45 10.49 -14.58
C LEU A 93 -10.01 10.90 -13.22
N LEU A 94 -11.32 10.78 -13.03
CA LEU A 94 -11.98 11.17 -11.78
C LEU A 94 -11.46 10.36 -10.58
N VAL A 95 -11.34 9.04 -10.73
CA VAL A 95 -10.83 8.16 -9.66
C VAL A 95 -9.38 8.46 -9.35
N ASN A 96 -8.51 8.57 -10.36
CA ASN A 96 -7.09 8.86 -10.14
C ASN A 96 -6.85 10.26 -9.55
N SER A 97 -7.63 11.27 -9.97
CA SER A 97 -7.58 12.60 -9.37
C SER A 97 -8.03 12.57 -7.90
N ALA A 98 -9.10 11.86 -7.58
CA ALA A 98 -9.53 11.68 -6.19
C ALA A 98 -8.46 10.97 -5.35
N LEU A 99 -7.82 9.94 -5.88
CA LEU A 99 -6.73 9.22 -5.21
C LEU A 99 -5.50 10.11 -4.99
N ALA A 100 -5.08 10.85 -6.01
CA ALA A 100 -3.97 11.79 -5.92
C ALA A 100 -4.25 12.87 -4.87
N LEU A 101 -5.44 13.48 -4.88
CA LEU A 101 -5.83 14.48 -3.87
C LEU A 101 -5.91 13.87 -2.46
N HIS A 102 -6.42 12.64 -2.33
CA HIS A 102 -6.50 11.96 -1.04
C HIS A 102 -5.12 11.72 -0.43
N PHE A 103 -4.19 11.14 -1.21
CA PHE A 103 -2.84 10.87 -0.71
C PHE A 103 -2.00 12.14 -0.57
N PHE A 104 -2.22 13.14 -1.42
CA PHE A 104 -1.59 14.44 -1.26
C PHE A 104 -1.98 15.09 0.06
N LYS A 105 -3.28 15.10 0.39
CA LYS A 105 -3.74 15.56 1.70
C LYS A 105 -3.09 14.75 2.83
N ARG A 106 -3.02 13.43 2.67
CA ARG A 106 -2.46 12.51 3.68
C ARG A 106 -0.98 12.75 3.97
N ASP A 107 -0.18 13.11 2.97
CA ASP A 107 1.27 13.30 3.12
C ASP A 107 1.64 14.69 3.65
N PHE A 108 0.84 15.72 3.35
CA PHE A 108 1.15 17.13 3.66
C PHE A 108 0.40 17.72 4.86
N GLU A 109 -0.66 17.08 5.35
CA GLU A 109 -1.41 17.46 6.57
C GLU A 109 -1.02 16.59 7.78
#